data_AF-A0AAJ1PPH4-F1
#
_entry.id   AF-A0AAJ1PPH4-F1
#
_cell.length_a   1.000
_cell.length_b   1.000
_cell.length_c   1.000
_cell.angle_alpha   90.00
_cell.angle_beta   90.00
_cell.angle_gamma   90.00
#
_symmetry.space_group_name_H-M   'P 1'
#
loop_
_entity.id
_entity.type
_entity.pdbx_description
1 polymer ?
#
loop_
_entity_poly.entity_id
_entity_poly.type
_entity_poly.pdbx_seq_one_letter_code
_entity_poly.pdbx_strand_id
1 'polypeptide(L)'
;MRWRSIIPYLFSSVPHLSNWLEHHPLKDNPDAPLWVSVGTRNSHKQLLYYGLYQRLRRIAKRAGIKKKVNPHAFRHARATFLANHLTEAQMKEYFGWVQNSKMASIYVHLCGRDTDEAILKMYGRFD
;
A
#
# COMPACT_ATOMS: atom_id res chain seq x y z
N MET A 1 15.14 13.84 13.76
CA MET A 1 14.15 12.97 13.08
C MET A 1 12.85 13.74 12.93
N ARG A 2 12.42 14.03 11.69
CA ARG A 2 11.30 14.94 11.41
C ARG A 2 9.99 14.14 11.37
N TRP A 3 9.33 13.97 12.52
CA TRP A 3 8.05 13.26 12.68
C TRP A 3 6.88 13.82 11.84
N ARG A 4 7.06 14.98 11.20
CA ARG A 4 6.05 15.64 10.35
C ARG A 4 5.83 14.95 9.00
N SER A 5 6.68 14.02 8.58
CA SER A 5 6.59 13.41 7.24
C SER A 5 5.77 12.11 7.17
N ILE A 6 5.25 11.57 8.28
CA ILE A 6 4.54 10.25 8.28
C ILE A 6 3.02 10.39 8.47
N ILE A 7 2.57 11.48 9.09
CA ILE A 7 1.15 11.68 9.47
C ILE A 7 0.18 11.70 8.26
N PRO A 8 0.49 12.31 7.10
CA PRO A 8 -0.44 12.29 5.96
C PRO A 8 -0.70 10.89 5.39
N TYR A 9 0.20 9.95 5.64
CA TYR A 9 0.24 8.64 4.99
C TYR A 9 -0.62 7.58 5.67
N LEU A 10 -0.99 7.83 6.93
CA LEU A 10 -1.64 6.84 7.78
C LEU A 10 -3.05 7.22 8.20
N PHE A 11 -3.60 8.37 7.81
CA PHE A 11 -4.88 8.85 8.33
C PHE A 11 -6.00 7.79 8.28
N SER A 12 -6.16 7.11 7.14
CA SER A 12 -7.14 6.02 6.99
C SER A 12 -6.77 4.74 7.75
N SER A 13 -5.49 4.54 8.05
CA SER A 13 -4.96 3.34 8.70
C SER A 13 -4.83 3.48 10.21
N VAL A 14 -4.84 4.71 10.75
CA VAL A 14 -4.67 4.99 12.19
C VAL A 14 -5.68 4.20 13.04
N PRO A 15 -7.00 4.23 12.77
CA PRO A 15 -7.95 3.49 13.60
C PRO A 15 -7.68 1.98 13.60
N HIS A 16 -7.28 1.41 12.46
CA HIS A 16 -6.94 -0.01 12.34
C HIS A 16 -5.67 -0.37 13.09
N LEU A 17 -4.66 0.51 13.06
CA LEU A 17 -3.41 0.31 13.79
C LEU A 17 -3.62 0.46 15.30
N SER A 18 -4.37 1.46 15.74
CA SER A 18 -4.74 1.64 17.15
C SER A 18 -5.48 0.43 17.69
N ASN A 19 -6.49 -0.06 16.96
CA ASN A 19 -7.23 -1.27 17.34
C ASN A 19 -6.31 -2.50 17.42
N TRP A 20 -5.34 -2.64 16.50
CA TRP A 20 -4.35 -3.71 16.56
C TRP A 20 -3.43 -3.60 17.78
N LEU A 21 -2.94 -2.40 18.11
CA LEU A 21 -2.08 -2.16 19.27
C LEU A 21 -2.80 -2.49 20.58
N GLU A 22 -4.08 -2.14 20.69
CA GLU A 22 -4.91 -2.45 21.87
C GLU A 22 -5.07 -3.96 22.10
N HIS A 23 -5.19 -4.73 21.02
CA HIS A 23 -5.35 -6.19 21.05
C HIS A 23 -4.04 -6.94 20.81
N HIS A 24 -2.89 -6.25 20.82
CA HIS A 24 -1.61 -6.86 20.53
C HIS A 24 -1.30 -7.91 21.61
N PRO A 25 -0.98 -9.17 21.25
CA PRO A 25 -0.74 -10.22 22.24
C PRO A 25 0.41 -9.95 23.22
N LEU A 26 1.33 -9.05 22.84
CA LEU A 26 2.46 -8.60 23.65
C LEU A 26 2.39 -7.08 23.89
N LYS A 27 1.20 -6.49 24.06
CA LYS A 27 1.02 -5.04 24.16
C LYS A 27 1.82 -4.35 25.28
N ASP A 28 2.10 -5.08 26.35
CA ASP A 28 2.84 -4.57 27.51
C ASP A 28 4.37 -4.65 27.32
N ASN A 29 4.84 -5.25 26.22
CA ASN A 29 6.26 -5.33 25.88
C ASN A 29 6.60 -4.32 24.77
N PRO A 30 7.30 -3.22 25.08
CA PRO A 30 7.64 -2.19 24.09
C PRO A 30 8.66 -2.67 23.04
N ASP A 31 9.45 -3.71 23.34
CA ASP A 31 10.43 -4.28 22.42
C ASP A 31 9.83 -5.38 21.52
N ALA A 32 8.55 -5.69 21.68
CA ALA A 32 7.88 -6.69 20.86
C ALA A 32 7.80 -6.22 19.38
N PRO A 33 7.99 -7.13 18.41
CA PRO A 33 7.75 -6.81 17.02
C PRO A 33 6.30 -6.36 16.80
N LEU A 34 6.08 -5.28 16.04
CA LEU A 34 4.74 -4.72 15.79
C LEU A 34 3.76 -5.76 15.18
N TRP A 35 4.29 -6.67 14.36
CA TRP A 35 3.50 -7.72 13.72
C TRP A 35 3.97 -9.09 14.22
N VAL A 36 3.09 -9.78 14.93
CA VAL A 36 3.34 -11.14 15.45
C VAL A 36 2.39 -12.17 14.84
N SER A 37 2.80 -13.44 14.85
CA SER A 37 1.91 -14.54 14.54
C SER A 37 0.92 -14.76 15.68
N VAL A 38 -0.37 -14.66 15.38
CA VAL A 38 -1.49 -14.93 16.31
C VAL A 38 -2.01 -16.36 16.24
N GLY A 39 -1.37 -17.23 15.44
CA GLY A 39 -1.76 -18.64 15.33
C GLY A 39 -1.13 -19.51 16.41
N THR A 40 -1.54 -20.78 16.45
CA THR A 40 -0.98 -21.79 17.38
C THR A 40 0.51 -22.05 17.13
N ARG A 41 0.91 -22.12 15.85
CA ARG A 41 2.31 -22.34 15.47
C ARG A 41 3.07 -21.00 15.39
N ASN A 42 4.27 -20.97 15.97
CA ASN A 42 5.11 -19.77 16.06
C ASN A 42 4.38 -18.59 16.73
N SER A 43 3.44 -18.87 17.63
CA SER A 43 2.67 -17.87 18.35
C SER A 43 3.59 -16.84 19.02
N HIS A 44 3.20 -15.56 18.99
CA HIS A 44 3.93 -14.43 19.58
C HIS A 44 5.31 -14.13 18.96
N LYS A 45 5.75 -14.91 17.95
CA LYS A 45 6.97 -14.61 17.19
C LYS A 45 6.69 -13.61 16.08
N GLN A 46 7.73 -12.90 15.65
CA GLN A 46 7.66 -11.97 14.53
C GLN A 46 7.02 -12.61 13.29
N LEU A 47 6.09 -11.88 12.68
CA LEU A 47 5.44 -12.32 11.45
C LEU A 47 6.45 -12.33 10.29
N LEU A 48 6.73 -13.53 9.77
CA LEU A 48 7.58 -13.69 8.60
C LEU A 48 6.90 -13.18 7.32
N TYR A 49 7.70 -12.71 6.37
CA TYR A 49 7.21 -12.25 5.05
C TYR A 49 6.32 -13.30 4.35
N TYR A 50 6.74 -14.57 4.39
CA TYR A 50 5.95 -15.68 3.84
C TYR A 50 4.59 -15.84 4.55
N GLY A 51 4.55 -15.62 5.86
CA GLY A 51 3.31 -15.65 6.64
C GLY A 51 2.35 -14.54 6.25
N LEU A 52 2.86 -13.31 6.07
CA LEU A 52 2.08 -12.18 5.55
C LEU A 52 1.55 -12.48 4.14
N TYR A 53 2.42 -12.96 3.24
CA TYR A 53 2.05 -13.32 1.87
C TYR A 53 0.91 -14.35 1.81
N GLN A 54 1.01 -15.42 2.61
CA GLN A 54 -0.03 -16.44 2.69
C GLN A 54 -1.34 -15.89 3.26
N ARG A 55 -1.27 -15.01 4.27
CA ARG A 55 -2.45 -14.34 4.83
C ARG A 55 -3.16 -13.49 3.77
N LEU A 56 -2.41 -12.68 3.01
CA LEU A 56 -2.97 -11.87 1.92
C LEU A 56 -3.65 -12.71 0.85
N ARG A 57 -3.05 -13.85 0.45
CA ARG A 57 -3.68 -14.77 -0.53
C ARG A 57 -5.00 -15.36 -0.02
N ARG A 58 -5.07 -15.74 1.25
CA ARG A 58 -6.31 -16.26 1.85
C ARG A 58 -7.40 -15.19 1.91
N ILE A 59 -7.04 -13.97 2.28
CA ILE A 59 -7.96 -12.82 2.28
C ILE A 59 -8.48 -12.56 0.86
N ALA A 60 -7.59 -12.53 -0.14
CA ALA A 60 -7.96 -12.33 -1.53
C ALA A 60 -8.93 -13.41 -2.04
N LYS A 61 -8.68 -14.69 -1.71
CA LYS A 61 -9.58 -15.79 -2.05
C LYS A 61 -10.96 -15.61 -1.40
N ARG A 62 -11.01 -15.23 -0.12
CA ARG A 62 -12.26 -14.97 0.61
C ARG A 62 -13.03 -13.79 0.03
N ALA A 63 -12.34 -12.77 -0.44
CA ALA A 63 -12.92 -11.59 -1.08
C ALA A 63 -13.30 -11.81 -2.56
N GLY A 64 -13.11 -13.01 -3.12
CA GLY A 64 -13.42 -13.29 -4.53
C GLY A 64 -12.46 -12.65 -5.53
N ILE A 65 -11.29 -12.17 -5.09
CA ILE A 65 -10.30 -11.52 -5.95
C ILE A 65 -9.57 -12.59 -6.77
N LYS A 66 -9.79 -12.58 -8.09
CA LYS A 66 -9.15 -13.51 -9.04
C LYS A 66 -7.70 -13.16 -9.37
N LYS A 67 -7.33 -11.87 -9.27
CA LYS A 67 -5.96 -11.39 -9.54
C LYS A 67 -4.98 -11.86 -8.45
N LYS A 68 -3.70 -12.00 -8.82
CA LYS A 68 -2.65 -12.37 -7.86
C LYS A 68 -2.48 -11.26 -6.83
N VAL A 69 -2.71 -11.57 -5.56
CA VAL A 69 -2.53 -10.64 -4.44
C VAL A 69 -1.24 -10.95 -3.68
N ASN A 70 -0.38 -9.96 -3.56
CA ASN A 70 0.90 -10.01 -2.85
C ASN A 70 1.31 -8.57 -2.43
N PRO A 71 2.31 -8.39 -1.53
CA PRO A 71 2.70 -7.06 -1.07
C PRO A 71 3.08 -6.08 -2.20
N HIS A 72 3.79 -6.57 -3.21
CA HIS A 72 4.16 -5.77 -4.37
C HIS A 72 2.93 -5.31 -5.18
N ALA A 73 1.91 -6.16 -5.32
CA ALA A 73 0.65 -5.80 -5.97
C ALA A 73 -0.09 -4.68 -5.24
N PHE A 74 -0.12 -4.67 -3.90
CA PHE A 74 -0.68 -3.57 -3.12
C PHE A 74 0.09 -2.27 -3.34
N ARG A 75 1.43 -2.35 -3.36
CA ARG A 75 2.28 -1.19 -3.66
C ARG A 75 2.01 -0.63 -5.06
N HIS A 76 1.92 -1.49 -6.07
CA HIS A 76 1.54 -1.11 -7.43
C HIS A 76 0.18 -0.43 -7.48
N ALA A 77 -0.84 -1.05 -6.88
CA ALA A 77 -2.20 -0.49 -6.88
C ALA A 77 -2.23 0.91 -6.24
N ARG A 78 -1.51 1.11 -5.13
CA ARG A 78 -1.41 2.42 -4.49
C ARG A 78 -0.64 3.43 -5.35
N ALA A 79 0.44 3.02 -6.03
CA ALA A 79 1.20 3.89 -6.92
C ALA A 79 0.37 4.33 -8.13
N THR A 80 -0.35 3.41 -8.78
CA THR A 80 -1.28 3.74 -9.86
C THR A 80 -2.38 4.69 -9.38
N PHE A 81 -2.98 4.44 -8.21
CA PHE A 81 -4.00 5.33 -7.66
C PHE A 81 -3.46 6.75 -7.43
N LEU A 82 -2.29 6.86 -6.80
CA LEU A 82 -1.69 8.16 -6.45
C LEU A 82 -1.10 8.91 -7.64
N ALA A 83 -0.76 8.24 -8.75
CA ALA A 83 -0.23 8.90 -9.95
C ALA A 83 -1.23 9.87 -10.59
N ASN A 84 -2.54 9.71 -10.34
CA ASN A 84 -3.57 10.67 -10.73
C ASN A 84 -3.61 11.94 -9.85
N HIS A 85 -2.91 11.94 -8.71
CA HIS A 85 -3.04 12.97 -7.68
C HIS A 85 -1.71 13.63 -7.30
N LEU A 86 -0.58 12.98 -7.60
CA LEU A 86 0.74 13.40 -7.18
C LEU A 86 1.67 13.59 -8.38
N THR A 87 2.59 14.54 -8.27
CA THR A 87 3.70 14.71 -9.23
C THR A 87 4.71 13.58 -9.07
N GLU A 88 5.57 13.38 -10.08
CA GLU A 88 6.64 12.38 -10.00
C GLU A 88 7.55 12.57 -8.77
N ALA A 89 7.91 13.81 -8.45
CA ALA A 89 8.76 14.12 -7.29
C ALA A 89 8.08 13.74 -5.98
N GLN A 90 6.78 14.05 -5.85
CA GLN A 90 5.98 13.67 -4.68
C GLN A 90 5.81 12.15 -4.58
N MET A 91 5.61 11.44 -5.70
CA MET A 91 5.57 9.99 -5.72
C MET A 91 6.90 9.38 -5.27
N LYS A 92 8.03 9.90 -5.75
CA LYS A 92 9.36 9.41 -5.37
C LYS A 92 9.59 9.56 -3.87
N GLU A 93 9.22 10.70 -3.30
CA GLU A 93 9.26 10.91 -1.85
C GLU A 93 8.31 9.94 -1.12
N TYR A 94 7.04 9.85 -1.56
CA TYR A 94 6.01 9.05 -0.91
C TYR A 94 6.38 7.55 -0.84
N PHE A 95 6.90 7.03 -1.96
CA PHE A 95 7.22 5.63 -2.10
C PHE A 95 8.65 5.30 -1.66
N GLY A 96 9.49 6.30 -1.36
CA GLY A 96 10.91 6.09 -1.05
C GLY A 96 11.72 5.63 -2.27
N TRP A 97 11.36 6.10 -3.47
CA TRP A 97 12.18 5.89 -4.67
C TRP A 97 13.29 6.95 -4.75
N VAL A 98 14.44 6.54 -5.29
CA VAL A 98 15.54 7.48 -5.56
C VAL A 98 15.07 8.55 -6.54
N GLN A 99 15.46 9.80 -6.32
CA GLN A 99 14.99 10.94 -7.11
C GLN A 99 15.31 10.80 -8.62
N ASN A 100 16.45 10.19 -8.96
CA ASN A 100 16.84 9.91 -10.33
C ASN A 100 16.24 8.61 -10.93
N SER A 101 15.31 7.95 -10.22
CA SER A 101 14.66 6.73 -10.71
C SER A 101 13.58 7.05 -11.75
N LYS A 102 13.43 6.16 -12.74
CA LYS A 102 12.31 6.16 -13.69
C LYS A 102 11.03 5.51 -13.14
N MET A 103 11.01 5.10 -11.87
CA MET A 103 9.86 4.35 -11.33
C MET A 103 8.55 5.14 -11.29
N ALA A 104 8.61 6.45 -11.00
CA ALA A 104 7.39 7.27 -10.94
C ALA A 104 6.79 7.53 -12.32
N SER A 105 7.62 7.76 -13.33
CA SER A 105 7.17 8.06 -14.69
C SER A 105 6.37 6.91 -15.30
N ILE A 106 6.67 5.66 -14.93
CA ILE A 106 5.87 4.48 -15.35
C ILE A 106 4.38 4.68 -15.03
N TYR A 107 4.05 5.21 -13.85
CA TYR A 107 2.66 5.38 -13.40
C TYR A 107 2.05 6.69 -13.88
N VAL A 108 2.82 7.78 -13.85
CA VAL A 108 2.33 9.10 -14.29
C VAL A 108 1.97 9.09 -15.78
N HIS A 109 2.77 8.42 -16.62
CA HIS A 109 2.44 8.30 -18.05
C HIS A 109 1.21 7.43 -18.32
N LEU A 110 0.94 6.41 -17.51
CA LEU A 110 -0.27 5.59 -17.62
C LEU A 110 -1.51 6.45 -17.30
N CYS A 111 -1.46 7.21 -16.20
CA CYS A 111 -2.53 8.13 -15.81
C CYS A 111 -2.74 9.26 -16.83
N GLY A 112 -1.68 9.80 -17.42
CA GLY A 112 -1.76 10.80 -18.49
C GLY A 112 -2.64 10.33 -19.66
N ARG A 113 -2.49 9.07 -20.08
CA ARG A 113 -3.33 8.47 -21.14
C ARG A 113 -4.79 8.32 -20.72
N ASP A 114 -5.04 7.93 -19.47
CA ASP A 114 -6.41 7.81 -18.95
C ASP A 114 -7.11 9.19 -18.90
N THR A 115 -6.40 10.27 -18.56
CA THR A 115 -6.92 11.64 -18.65
C THR A 115 -7.16 12.08 -20.08
N ASP A 116 -6.26 11.77 -21.03
CA ASP A 116 -6.45 12.10 -22.44
C ASP A 116 -7.69 11.40 -23.01
N GLU A 117 -7.92 10.12 -22.67
CA GLU A 117 -9.12 9.38 -23.08
C GLU A 117 -10.41 9.98 -22.47
N ALA A 118 -10.37 10.41 -21.21
CA ALA A 118 -11.50 11.10 -20.57
C ALA A 118 -11.81 12.45 -21.24
N ILE A 119 -10.77 13.21 -21.60
CA ILE A 119 -10.89 14.48 -22.33
C ILE A 119 -11.44 14.24 -23.74
N LEU A 120 -10.94 13.25 -24.47
CA LEU A 120 -11.42 12.89 -25.81
C LEU A 120 -12.88 12.43 -25.80
N LYS A 121 -13.32 11.71 -24.76
CA LYS A 121 -14.73 11.37 -24.53
C LYS A 121 -15.61 12.60 -24.29
N MET A 122 -15.11 13.59 -23.54
CA MET A 122 -15.84 14.86 -23.34
C MET A 122 -16.02 15.64 -24.64
N TYR A 123 -15.06 15.60 -25.55
CA TYR A 123 -15.13 16.30 -26.84
C TYR A 123 -15.81 15.47 -27.96
N GLY A 124 -16.46 14.36 -27.63
CA GLY A 124 -17.30 13.60 -28.57
C GLY A 124 -16.54 12.95 -29.72
N ARG A 125 -15.23 12.69 -29.57
CA ARG A 125 -14.39 12.20 -30.67
C ARG A 125 -14.19 10.68 -30.58
N PHE A 126 -15.27 9.95 -30.79
CA PHE A 126 -15.26 8.57 -31.28
C PHE A 126 -16.47 8.42 -32.22
N ASP A 127 -16.20 8.14 -33.50
CA ASP A 127 -17.19 7.54 -34.41
C ASP A 127 -17.45 6.08 -33.99
#